data_AF-A0A8B8VRN1-F1
#
_entry.id   AF-A0A8B8VRN1-F1
#
_cell.length_a   1.000
_cell.length_b   1.000
_cell.length_c   1.000
_cell.angle_alpha   90.00
_cell.angle_beta   90.00
_cell.angle_gamma   90.00
#
_symmetry.space_group_name_H-M   'P 1'
#
loop_
_entity.id
_entity.type
_entity.pdbx_description
1 polymer ?
#
loop_
_entity_poly.entity_id
_entity_poly.type
_entity_poly.pdbx_seq_one_letter_code
_entity_poly.pdbx_strand_id
1 'polypeptide(L)'
;MLSTVIHWFCLSSFLVCGRTLLRRTQSSHPLRRSKVENVTNVQILVVSLLLLVMSLVSCVGATFWNDRYGRADIWYIGKKDYDCHSFGFDILAFVILYHNFIPIILLATLEIAKYIQALFINWDEDMHFTGNNVYAMARTSNLNEELGQVKYLFSDKTGTLTCNIMTFKKCTIAGIIYGNHSDRSAAGEENLSQSPCPVPESYEFNDPTLLQNFENDHPTKDYIEEFLTLLCACHTAVPEGDGNDISYQASSPDEAALVKGASKHGFVFTTRTPYSVTIEAMGEEFTFEILNILEFSRIQ
;
A
#
# COMPACT_ATOMS: atom_id res chain seq x y z
N MET A 1 6.28 -19.28 -40.64
CA MET A 1 5.67 -17.97 -40.31
C MET A 1 5.64 -17.71 -38.80
N LEU A 2 5.12 -18.63 -37.98
CA LEU A 2 5.06 -18.49 -36.51
C LEU A 2 6.44 -18.30 -35.83
N SER A 3 7.44 -19.09 -36.21
CA SER A 3 8.80 -19.02 -35.64
C SER A 3 9.50 -17.66 -35.89
N THR A 4 9.28 -17.06 -37.07
CA THR A 4 9.84 -15.76 -37.42
C THR A 4 9.19 -14.61 -36.64
N VAL A 5 7.88 -14.71 -36.35
CA VAL A 5 7.14 -13.74 -35.53
C VAL A 5 7.60 -13.80 -34.07
N ILE A 6 7.80 -15.00 -33.52
CA ILE A 6 8.30 -15.19 -32.14
C ILE A 6 9.73 -14.66 -32.01
N HIS A 7 10.60 -14.90 -33.00
CA HIS A 7 11.98 -14.41 -32.99
C HIS A 7 12.05 -12.88 -33.10
N TRP A 8 11.17 -12.25 -33.88
CA TRP A 8 11.05 -10.78 -33.95
C TRP A 8 10.48 -10.15 -32.67
N PHE A 9 9.52 -10.82 -32.02
CA PHE A 9 8.98 -10.40 -30.72
C PHE A 9 10.03 -10.47 -29.61
N CYS A 10 10.86 -11.52 -29.60
CA CYS A 10 11.98 -11.64 -28.65
C CYS A 10 13.06 -10.58 -28.87
N LEU A 11 13.43 -10.29 -30.13
CA LEU A 11 14.48 -9.30 -30.44
C LEU A 11 14.05 -7.86 -30.14
N SER A 12 12.78 -7.52 -30.41
CA SER A 12 12.22 -6.19 -30.11
C SER A 12 12.02 -5.97 -28.61
N SER A 13 11.63 -6.99 -27.86
CA SER A 13 11.51 -6.94 -26.39
C SER A 13 12.86 -6.70 -25.70
N PHE A 14 13.95 -7.27 -26.24
CA PHE A 14 15.30 -7.08 -25.71
C PHE A 14 15.81 -5.63 -25.88
N LEU A 15 15.44 -4.96 -26.97
CA LEU A 15 15.84 -3.58 -27.25
C LEU A 15 15.15 -2.54 -26.34
N VAL A 16 13.99 -2.89 -25.77
CA VAL A 16 13.13 -1.99 -24.97
C VAL A 16 13.42 -2.08 -23.46
N CYS A 17 14.17 -3.09 -23.01
CA CYS A 17 14.44 -3.35 -21.58
C CYS A 17 15.04 -2.13 -20.82
N GLY A 18 15.82 -1.28 -21.50
CA GLY A 18 16.39 -0.06 -20.90
C GLY A 18 15.48 1.18 -20.91
N ARG A 19 14.40 1.19 -21.71
CA ARG A 19 13.59 2.37 -22.04
C ARG A 19 12.08 2.14 -21.91
N THR A 20 11.66 1.24 -21.04
CA THR A 20 10.23 1.06 -20.74
C THR A 20 9.64 2.35 -20.17
N LEU A 21 8.39 2.67 -20.53
CA LEU A 21 7.66 3.83 -20.01
C LEU A 21 7.63 3.81 -18.47
N LEU A 22 7.45 2.63 -17.88
CA LEU A 22 7.48 2.40 -16.42
C LEU A 22 8.80 2.82 -15.77
N ARG A 23 9.93 2.52 -16.40
CA ARG A 23 11.25 2.92 -15.88
C ARG A 23 11.50 4.41 -16.06
N ARG A 24 10.97 5.03 -17.12
CA ARG A 24 11.06 6.48 -17.33
C ARG A 24 10.31 7.29 -16.27
N THR A 25 9.25 6.74 -15.70
CA THR A 25 8.53 7.35 -14.57
C THR A 25 9.18 7.07 -13.21
N GLN A 26 10.03 6.04 -13.10
CA GLN A 26 10.79 5.77 -11.89
C GLN A 26 12.09 6.60 -11.87
N SER A 27 12.06 7.74 -11.18
CA SER A 27 13.29 8.42 -10.79
C SER A 27 14.07 7.59 -9.77
N SER A 28 15.41 7.70 -9.77
CA SER A 28 16.25 7.10 -8.74
C SER A 28 15.76 7.49 -7.34
N HIS A 29 15.74 6.53 -6.42
CA HIS A 29 15.23 6.74 -5.07
C HIS A 29 16.05 7.84 -4.37
N PRO A 30 15.44 8.99 -4.02
CA PRO A 30 16.17 10.04 -3.33
C PRO A 30 16.50 9.59 -1.91
N LEU A 31 17.68 9.97 -1.41
CA LEU A 31 18.03 9.85 0.00
C LEU A 31 17.08 10.74 0.82
N ARG A 32 16.05 10.15 1.41
CA ARG A 32 15.12 10.84 2.31
C ARG A 32 15.75 10.88 3.69
N ARG A 33 15.93 12.09 4.23
CA ARG A 33 16.35 12.32 5.62
C ARG A 33 15.13 12.67 6.44
N SER A 34 15.12 12.21 7.68
CA SER A 34 14.04 12.51 8.62
C SER A 34 14.11 13.98 9.07
N LYS A 35 12.96 14.56 9.39
CA LYS A 35 12.88 15.89 9.98
C LYS A 35 13.60 15.95 11.32
N VAL A 36 13.58 14.87 12.09
CA VAL A 36 14.30 14.76 13.36
C VAL A 36 15.81 14.85 13.13
N GLU A 37 16.33 14.22 12.07
CA GLU A 37 17.77 14.31 11.72
C GLU A 37 18.20 15.75 11.42
N ASN A 38 17.35 16.52 10.73
CA ASN A 38 17.63 17.93 10.46
C ASN A 38 17.65 18.76 11.76
N VAL A 39 16.73 18.50 12.70
CA VAL A 39 16.71 19.18 14.00
C VAL A 39 17.95 18.82 14.82
N THR A 40 18.32 17.55 14.88
CA THR A 40 19.53 17.08 15.58
C THR A 40 20.78 17.73 15.00
N ASN A 41 20.89 17.84 13.67
CA ASN A 41 22.03 18.49 13.03
C ASN A 41 22.14 19.99 13.40
N VAL A 42 21.01 20.70 13.47
CA VAL A 42 20.97 22.10 13.94
C VAL A 42 21.38 22.18 15.41
N GLN A 43 20.91 21.26 16.26
CA GLN A 43 21.30 21.22 17.67
C GLN A 43 22.80 20.96 17.86
N ILE A 44 23.40 20.05 17.07
CA ILE A 44 24.85 19.80 17.09
C ILE A 44 25.63 21.07 16.76
N LEU A 45 25.18 21.85 15.76
CA LEU A 45 25.77 23.13 15.41
C LEU A 45 25.68 24.13 16.58
N VAL A 46 24.51 24.25 17.21
CA VAL A 46 24.31 25.15 18.36
C VAL A 46 25.21 24.76 19.54
N VAL A 47 25.31 23.47 19.86
CA VAL A 47 26.20 22.97 20.93
C VAL A 47 27.67 23.21 20.59
N SER A 48 28.08 23.02 19.34
CA SER A 48 29.45 23.29 18.88
C SER A 48 29.81 24.78 19.02
N LEU A 49 28.88 25.68 18.66
CA LEU A 49 29.06 27.12 18.86
C LEU A 49 29.19 27.47 20.35
N LEU A 50 28.32 26.90 21.19
CA LEU A 50 28.36 27.13 22.64
C LEU A 50 29.65 26.62 23.28
N LEU A 51 30.18 25.48 22.81
CA LEU A 51 31.48 24.96 23.26
C LEU A 51 32.62 25.93 22.95
N LEU A 52 32.62 26.51 21.74
CA LEU A 52 33.63 27.51 21.33
C LEU A 52 33.53 28.77 22.21
N VAL A 53 32.32 29.25 22.49
CA VAL A 53 32.12 30.41 23.38
C VAL A 53 32.62 30.11 24.79
N MET A 54 32.29 28.93 25.35
CA MET A 54 32.75 28.54 26.68
C MET A 54 34.26 28.36 26.75
N SER A 55 34.90 27.80 25.73
CA SER A 55 36.37 27.66 25.68
C SER A 55 37.07 29.02 25.60
N LEU A 56 36.51 29.98 24.84
CA LEU A 56 37.00 31.36 24.81
C LEU A 56 36.87 32.05 26.17
N VAL A 57 35.72 31.97 26.82
CA VAL A 57 35.50 32.57 28.15
C VAL A 57 36.43 31.97 29.19
N SER A 58 36.60 30.64 29.19
CA SER A 58 37.54 29.95 30.10
C SER A 58 38.99 30.31 29.81
N CYS A 59 39.37 30.52 28.55
CA CYS A 59 40.71 30.99 28.18
C CYS A 59 40.97 32.43 28.67
N VAL A 60 40.02 33.34 28.49
CA VAL A 60 40.10 34.71 29.04
C VAL A 60 40.14 34.68 30.56
N GLY A 61 39.35 33.81 31.21
CA GLY A 61 39.40 33.62 32.65
C GLY A 61 40.77 33.12 33.14
N ALA A 62 41.37 32.16 32.42
CA ALA A 62 42.69 31.63 32.73
C ALA A 62 43.79 32.69 32.58
N THR A 63 43.75 33.49 31.50
CA THR A 63 44.70 34.59 31.31
C THR A 63 44.56 35.66 32.40
N PHE A 64 43.33 36.05 32.77
CA PHE A 64 43.08 37.00 33.85
C PHE A 64 43.55 36.48 35.22
N TRP A 65 43.27 35.21 35.53
CA TRP A 65 43.72 34.57 36.77
C TRP A 65 45.24 34.55 36.86
N ASN A 66 45.90 34.16 35.76
CA ASN A 66 47.34 34.11 35.70
C ASN A 66 47.99 35.51 35.77
N ASP A 67 47.37 36.54 35.20
CA ASP A 67 47.88 37.92 35.33
C ASP A 67 47.78 38.43 36.77
N ARG A 68 46.64 38.15 37.44
CA ARG A 68 46.35 38.67 38.78
C ARG A 68 47.09 37.93 39.89
N TYR A 69 47.19 36.60 39.80
CA TYR A 69 47.75 35.73 40.83
C TYR A 69 49.07 35.07 40.43
N GLY A 70 49.39 34.94 39.14
CA GLY A 70 50.67 34.41 38.69
C GLY A 70 51.85 35.38 38.88
N ARG A 71 51.59 36.67 39.12
CA ARG A 71 52.59 37.65 39.57
C ARG A 71 52.87 37.59 41.08
N ALA A 72 51.97 37.00 41.87
CA ALA A 72 52.29 36.65 43.25
C ALA A 72 53.12 35.37 43.19
N ASP A 73 54.36 35.37 43.68
CA ASP A 73 55.28 34.23 43.62
C ASP A 73 54.71 33.02 44.41
N ILE A 74 53.84 32.24 43.77
CA ILE A 74 53.39 30.94 44.27
C ILE A 74 54.50 29.94 43.93
N TRP A 75 55.32 29.60 44.92
CA TRP A 75 56.58 28.87 44.77
C TRP A 75 56.49 27.51 44.04
N TYR A 76 55.30 26.91 43.97
CA TYR A 76 55.07 25.60 43.35
C TYR A 76 54.50 25.67 41.92
N ILE A 77 54.12 26.86 41.42
CA ILE A 77 53.55 27.02 40.08
C ILE A 77 54.59 27.66 39.16
N GLY A 78 55.03 26.94 38.11
CA GLY A 78 56.07 27.42 37.21
C GLY A 78 55.64 28.69 36.47
N LYS A 79 56.53 29.69 36.38
CA LYS A 79 56.30 30.90 35.57
C LYS A 79 56.14 30.48 34.11
N LYS A 80 54.94 30.70 33.56
CA LYS A 80 54.62 30.43 32.16
C LYS A 80 54.86 31.71 31.36
N ASP A 81 55.75 31.67 30.38
CA ASP A 81 55.92 32.77 29.42
C ASP A 81 54.75 32.75 28.42
N TYR A 82 53.99 33.85 28.39
CA TYR A 82 52.83 33.99 27.50
C TYR A 82 53.29 34.42 26.11
N ASP A 83 53.49 33.44 25.23
CA ASP A 83 53.61 33.66 23.79
C ASP A 83 52.25 33.47 23.10
N CYS A 84 52.07 34.02 21.90
CA CYS A 84 50.85 33.87 21.09
C CYS A 84 50.52 32.39 20.82
N HIS A 85 51.55 31.54 20.73
CA HIS A 85 51.40 30.09 20.61
C HIS A 85 50.80 29.44 21.86
N SER A 86 51.18 29.89 23.06
CA SER A 86 50.67 29.37 24.34
C SER A 86 49.17 29.62 24.50
N PHE A 87 48.67 30.76 24.01
CA PHE A 87 47.23 31.07 24.02
C PHE A 87 46.42 30.08 23.16
N GLY A 88 46.94 29.69 21.99
CA GLY A 88 46.32 28.69 21.13
C GLY A 88 46.24 27.30 21.79
N PHE A 89 47.30 26.90 22.51
CA PHE A 89 47.32 25.65 23.26
C PHE A 89 46.35 25.66 24.45
N ASP A 90 46.23 26.79 25.16
CA ASP A 90 45.28 26.91 26.27
C ASP A 90 43.82 26.84 25.76
N ILE A 91 43.48 27.47 24.62
CA ILE A 91 42.16 27.31 23.97
C ILE A 91 41.92 25.85 23.58
N LEU A 92 42.90 25.21 22.92
CA LEU A 92 42.78 23.81 22.49
C LEU A 92 42.58 22.87 23.69
N ALA A 93 43.28 23.11 24.80
CA ALA A 93 43.12 22.35 26.04
C ALA A 93 41.68 22.48 26.61
N PHE A 94 41.10 23.69 26.59
CA PHE A 94 39.70 23.88 27.02
C PHE A 94 38.69 23.25 26.06
N VAL A 95 38.95 23.26 24.75
CA VAL A 95 38.10 22.56 23.76
C VAL A 95 38.10 21.05 24.00
N ILE A 96 39.27 20.45 24.26
CA ILE A 96 39.39 19.03 24.59
C ILE A 96 38.69 18.71 25.92
N LEU A 97 38.83 19.59 26.92
CA LEU A 97 38.17 19.43 28.23
C LEU A 97 36.64 19.41 28.08
N TYR A 98 36.09 20.26 27.22
CA TYR A 98 34.65 20.34 26.97
C TYR A 98 34.14 19.42 25.85
N HIS A 99 34.97 18.58 25.23
CA HIS A 99 34.52 17.72 24.11
C HIS A 99 33.38 16.76 24.51
N ASN A 100 33.29 16.38 25.78
CA ASN A 100 32.21 15.53 26.31
C ASN A 100 30.82 16.18 26.23
N PHE A 101 30.71 17.49 26.01
CA PHE A 101 29.44 18.18 25.79
C PHE A 101 28.82 17.86 24.42
N ILE A 102 29.60 17.37 23.45
CA ILE A 102 29.08 16.84 22.19
C ILE A 102 28.76 15.35 22.45
N PRO A 103 27.48 14.96 22.57
CA PRO A 103 27.13 13.58 22.83
C PRO A 103 27.29 12.78 21.53
N ILE A 104 28.51 12.35 21.21
CA ILE A 104 28.82 11.56 20.01
C ILE A 104 28.01 10.26 20.02
N ILE A 105 27.75 9.70 21.21
CA ILE A 105 26.96 8.49 21.42
C ILE A 105 25.49 8.69 21.04
N LEU A 106 24.94 9.92 21.14
CA LEU A 106 23.53 10.19 20.87
C LEU A 106 23.14 9.76 19.45
N LEU A 107 23.98 10.08 18.45
CA LEU A 107 23.70 9.72 17.06
C LEU A 107 23.65 8.20 16.87
N ALA A 108 24.63 7.48 17.41
CA ALA A 108 24.66 6.03 17.35
C ALA A 108 23.48 5.39 18.10
N THR A 109 23.10 5.93 19.26
CA THR A 109 21.92 5.43 20.01
C THR A 109 20.61 5.66 19.26
N LEU A 110 20.47 6.76 18.53
CA LEU A 110 19.30 7.02 17.69
C LEU A 110 19.23 6.04 16.51
N GLU A 111 20.34 5.75 15.84
CA GLU A 111 20.38 4.76 14.76
C GLU A 111 20.00 3.36 15.26
N ILE A 112 20.54 2.93 16.41
CA ILE A 112 20.20 1.65 17.03
C ILE A 112 18.72 1.62 17.44
N ALA A 113 18.20 2.70 18.02
CA ALA A 113 16.80 2.78 18.41
C ALA A 113 15.87 2.64 17.19
N LYS A 114 16.16 3.33 16.08
CA LYS A 114 15.40 3.22 14.82
C LYS A 114 15.46 1.81 14.26
N TYR A 115 16.60 1.15 14.34
CA TYR A 115 16.75 -0.24 13.90
C TYR A 115 15.89 -1.20 14.73
N ILE A 116 15.91 -1.07 16.06
CA ILE A 116 15.06 -1.88 16.96
C ILE A 116 13.57 -1.62 16.69
N GLN A 117 13.17 -0.37 16.47
CA GLN A 117 11.79 -0.04 16.09
C GLN A 117 11.38 -0.70 14.77
N ALA A 118 12.26 -0.77 13.78
CA ALA A 118 11.99 -1.47 12.52
C ALA A 118 11.81 -2.98 12.75
N LEU A 119 12.55 -3.59 13.68
CA LEU A 119 12.35 -4.99 14.07
C LEU A 119 10.99 -5.20 14.74
N PHE A 120 10.56 -4.29 15.61
CA PHE A 120 9.22 -4.38 16.21
C PHE A 120 8.10 -4.30 15.17
N ILE A 121 8.23 -3.45 14.14
CA ILE A 121 7.27 -3.41 13.02
C ILE A 121 7.24 -4.76 12.28
N ASN A 122 8.39 -5.41 12.12
CA ASN A 122 8.48 -6.70 11.40
C ASN A 122 7.97 -7.90 12.22
N TRP A 123 8.02 -7.81 13.56
CA TRP A 123 7.56 -8.85 14.48
C TRP A 123 6.12 -8.65 14.95
N ASP A 124 5.44 -7.62 14.46
CA ASP A 124 4.06 -7.34 14.84
C ASP A 124 3.11 -8.34 14.18
N GLU A 125 2.45 -9.15 15.00
CA GLU A 125 1.43 -10.12 14.57
C GLU A 125 0.14 -9.43 14.13
N ASP A 126 -0.16 -8.22 14.64
CA ASP A 126 -1.37 -7.49 14.24
C ASP A 126 -1.26 -6.97 12.79
N MET A 127 -0.04 -6.80 12.28
CA MET A 127 0.24 -6.42 10.90
C MET A 127 0.59 -7.62 10.00
N HIS A 128 0.20 -8.83 10.40
CA HIS A 128 0.35 -10.05 9.61
C HIS A 128 -0.87 -10.32 8.72
N PHE A 129 -0.61 -10.53 7.43
CA PHE A 129 -1.64 -11.00 6.51
C PHE A 129 -1.61 -12.53 6.40
N THR A 130 -2.59 -13.18 7.02
CA THR A 130 -2.71 -14.65 7.09
C THR A 130 -2.94 -15.33 5.74
N GLY A 131 -3.64 -14.69 4.80
CA GLY A 131 -4.00 -15.28 3.51
C GLY A 131 -2.79 -15.69 2.65
N ASN A 132 -1.77 -14.83 2.60
CA ASN A 132 -0.53 -15.09 1.86
C ASN A 132 0.69 -15.28 2.78
N ASN A 133 0.49 -15.34 4.10
CA ASN A 133 1.53 -15.40 5.12
C ASN A 133 2.62 -14.32 4.95
N VAL A 134 2.18 -13.06 4.79
CA VAL A 134 3.07 -11.91 4.57
C VAL A 134 3.03 -11.00 5.79
N TYR A 135 4.20 -10.73 6.38
CA TYR A 135 4.36 -9.78 7.48
C TYR A 135 4.65 -8.37 6.94
N ALA A 136 4.32 -7.35 7.72
CA ALA A 136 4.80 -5.99 7.47
C ALA A 136 6.33 -5.98 7.44
N MET A 137 6.91 -5.25 6.48
CA MET A 137 8.36 -5.18 6.29
C MET A 137 8.83 -3.73 6.21
N ALA A 138 9.50 -3.28 7.25
CA ALA A 138 10.19 -1.99 7.28
C ALA A 138 11.48 -2.06 6.44
N ARG A 139 11.43 -1.55 5.21
CA ARG A 139 12.59 -1.50 4.29
C ARG A 139 13.57 -0.36 4.59
N THR A 140 13.16 0.63 5.36
CA THR A 140 14.00 1.80 5.69
C THR A 140 13.71 2.25 7.11
N SER A 141 14.66 2.00 8.02
CA SER A 141 14.54 2.33 9.46
C SER A 141 14.62 3.84 9.74
N ASN A 142 15.25 4.62 8.87
CA ASN A 142 15.49 6.05 9.09
C ASN A 142 14.21 6.91 9.05
N LEU A 143 13.09 6.33 8.61
CA LEU A 143 11.80 6.99 8.39
C LEU A 143 10.74 6.56 9.40
N ASN A 144 11.08 5.74 10.39
CA ASN A 144 10.11 5.20 11.34
C ASN A 144 9.39 6.31 12.11
N GLU A 145 10.10 7.37 12.51
CA GLU A 145 9.51 8.51 13.22
C GLU A 145 8.59 9.39 12.35
N GLU A 146 8.77 9.37 11.03
CA GLU A 146 7.94 10.14 10.10
C GLU A 146 6.53 9.53 9.99
N LEU A 147 6.40 8.22 10.23
CA LEU A 147 5.10 7.53 10.26
C LEU A 147 4.16 8.14 11.31
N GLY A 148 4.70 8.62 12.43
CA GLY A 148 3.96 9.32 13.48
C GLY A 148 3.61 10.79 13.15
N GLN A 149 4.10 11.34 12.04
CA GLN A 149 3.91 12.73 11.64
C GLN A 149 3.13 12.88 10.32
N VAL A 150 2.57 11.80 9.78
CA VAL A 150 1.82 11.80 8.52
C VAL A 150 0.53 12.63 8.67
N LYS A 151 0.35 13.62 7.78
CA LYS A 151 -0.87 14.46 7.73
C LYS A 151 -1.78 14.17 6.55
N TYR A 152 -1.19 13.75 5.43
CA TYR A 152 -1.89 13.49 4.19
C TYR A 152 -1.55 12.07 3.75
N LEU A 153 -2.59 11.27 3.55
CA LEU A 153 -2.50 9.94 2.98
C LEU A 153 -2.99 10.01 1.54
N PHE A 154 -2.10 9.72 0.60
CA PHE A 154 -2.46 9.55 -0.81
C PHE A 154 -2.60 8.06 -1.08
N SER A 155 -3.83 7.62 -1.32
CA SER A 155 -4.14 6.21 -1.60
C SER A 155 -4.56 6.07 -3.06
N ASP A 156 -4.06 5.03 -3.72
CA ASP A 156 -4.59 4.60 -5.01
C ASP A 156 -5.91 3.85 -4.81
N LYS A 157 -6.83 3.95 -5.75
CA LYS A 157 -8.11 3.24 -5.67
C LYS A 157 -7.91 1.76 -5.95
N THR A 158 -7.28 1.44 -7.07
CA THR A 158 -7.21 0.08 -7.59
C THR A 158 -6.04 -0.67 -6.97
N GLY A 159 -6.29 -1.83 -6.39
CA GLY A 159 -5.27 -2.66 -5.74
C GLY A 159 -4.82 -2.20 -4.35
N THR A 160 -5.27 -1.03 -3.87
CA THR A 160 -5.07 -0.59 -2.47
C THR A 160 -6.41 -0.51 -1.73
N LEU A 161 -7.36 0.29 -2.22
CA LEU A 161 -8.69 0.38 -1.59
C LEU A 161 -9.63 -0.74 -2.04
N THR A 162 -9.46 -1.24 -3.26
CA THR A 162 -10.31 -2.28 -3.84
C THR A 162 -9.50 -3.52 -4.19
N CYS A 163 -10.02 -4.71 -3.88
CA CYS A 163 -9.40 -6.00 -4.18
C CYS A 163 -9.48 -6.42 -5.66
N ASN A 164 -9.91 -5.53 -6.56
CA ASN A 164 -10.09 -5.80 -8.01
C ASN A 164 -10.93 -7.06 -8.30
N ILE A 165 -11.91 -7.35 -7.44
CA ILE A 165 -12.87 -8.45 -7.60
C ILE A 165 -14.25 -7.81 -7.59
N MET A 166 -15.02 -8.04 -8.65
CA MET A 166 -16.40 -7.58 -8.78
C MET A 166 -17.35 -8.71 -8.40
N THR A 167 -18.36 -8.40 -7.59
CA THR A 167 -19.38 -9.36 -7.16
C THR A 167 -20.76 -8.78 -7.42
N PHE A 168 -21.66 -9.58 -7.98
CA PHE A 168 -23.07 -9.22 -8.04
C PHE A 168 -23.65 -9.24 -6.62
N LYS A 169 -24.45 -8.22 -6.27
CA LYS A 169 -24.84 -7.96 -4.86
C LYS A 169 -26.31 -7.74 -4.65
N LYS A 170 -26.94 -6.89 -5.47
CA LYS A 170 -28.34 -6.52 -5.36
C LYS A 170 -28.88 -6.28 -6.77
N CYS A 171 -30.15 -6.57 -6.96
CA CYS A 171 -30.86 -6.22 -8.19
C CYS A 171 -32.29 -5.78 -7.86
N THR A 172 -32.94 -5.16 -8.83
CA THR A 172 -34.34 -4.76 -8.70
C THR A 172 -35.08 -5.27 -9.92
N ILE A 173 -36.08 -6.12 -9.70
CA ILE A 173 -36.86 -6.76 -10.75
C ILE A 173 -38.33 -6.45 -10.47
N ALA A 174 -39.03 -5.86 -11.46
CA ALA A 174 -40.44 -5.49 -11.34
C ALA A 174 -40.80 -4.66 -10.07
N GLY A 175 -39.87 -3.82 -9.59
CA GLY A 175 -40.04 -2.99 -8.39
C GLY A 175 -39.74 -3.67 -7.06
N ILE A 176 -39.37 -4.96 -7.07
CA ILE A 176 -38.92 -5.70 -5.88
C ILE A 176 -37.39 -5.69 -5.85
N ILE A 177 -36.82 -5.33 -4.68
CA ILE A 177 -35.38 -5.29 -4.46
C ILE A 177 -34.92 -6.62 -3.87
N TYR A 178 -34.01 -7.29 -4.56
CA TYR A 178 -33.37 -8.54 -4.14
C TYR A 178 -31.92 -8.30 -3.74
N GLY A 179 -31.40 -9.12 -2.84
CA GLY A 179 -30.09 -8.98 -2.22
C GLY A 179 -30.11 -8.12 -0.97
N ASN A 180 -31.28 -7.87 -0.40
CA ASN A 180 -31.44 -7.08 0.82
C ASN A 180 -31.22 -7.95 2.06
N HIS A 181 -30.09 -8.65 2.13
CA HIS A 181 -29.56 -9.04 3.43
C HIS A 181 -29.22 -7.74 4.15
N SER A 182 -29.95 -7.48 5.24
CA SER A 182 -29.74 -6.38 6.16
C SER A 182 -28.27 -6.04 6.25
N ASP A 183 -27.95 -4.77 6.00
CA ASP A 183 -26.70 -4.20 6.43
C ASP A 183 -26.43 -4.69 7.86
N ARG A 184 -25.40 -5.54 8.03
CA ARG A 184 -24.82 -5.85 9.34
C ARG A 184 -24.10 -4.60 9.87
N SER A 185 -24.77 -3.45 9.87
CA SER A 185 -24.42 -2.28 10.65
C SER A 185 -24.85 -2.42 12.12
N ALA A 186 -25.36 -3.60 12.53
CA ALA A 186 -25.82 -3.87 13.90
C ALA A 186 -25.37 -5.26 14.45
N ALA A 187 -24.35 -5.88 13.87
CA ALA A 187 -23.71 -7.07 14.44
C ALA A 187 -22.21 -6.78 14.62
N GLY A 188 -21.87 -6.16 15.76
CA GLY A 188 -20.57 -6.16 16.42
C GLY A 188 -19.33 -5.80 15.59
N GLU A 189 -18.65 -4.72 15.96
CA GLU A 189 -17.25 -4.41 15.61
C GLU A 189 -16.23 -5.44 16.16
N GLU A 190 -16.63 -6.70 16.31
CA GLU A 190 -15.85 -7.73 16.96
C GLU A 190 -15.76 -8.93 15.99
N ASN A 191 -14.53 -9.15 15.50
CA ASN A 191 -14.08 -10.11 14.47
C ASN A 191 -13.96 -9.58 13.03
N LEU A 192 -13.31 -8.42 12.86
CA LEU A 192 -12.64 -8.00 11.61
C LEU A 192 -11.25 -8.62 11.42
N SER A 193 -10.89 -9.61 12.24
CA SER A 193 -9.66 -10.37 12.11
C SER A 193 -9.87 -11.57 11.19
N GLN A 194 -9.06 -11.63 10.14
CA GLN A 194 -8.86 -12.73 9.17
C GLN A 194 -9.73 -12.69 7.90
N SER A 195 -9.44 -11.72 7.02
CA SER A 195 -8.71 -11.99 5.76
C SER A 195 -9.04 -10.95 4.67
N PRO A 196 -8.05 -10.16 4.21
CA PRO A 196 -8.20 -9.27 3.05
C PRO A 196 -8.62 -9.92 1.72
N CYS A 197 -8.46 -11.23 1.50
CA CYS A 197 -8.89 -11.94 0.29
C CYS A 197 -8.83 -13.46 0.54
N PRO A 198 -9.94 -14.09 0.94
CA PRO A 198 -10.82 -14.75 -0.03
C PRO A 198 -12.21 -14.14 0.06
N VAL A 199 -12.92 -14.01 -1.06
CA VAL A 199 -14.33 -13.65 -1.06
C VAL A 199 -15.03 -14.71 -0.21
N PRO A 200 -15.47 -14.41 1.03
CA PRO A 200 -16.20 -15.40 1.78
C PRO A 200 -17.52 -15.60 1.01
N GLU A 201 -18.00 -16.83 0.88
CA GLU A 201 -19.29 -17.13 0.22
C GLU A 201 -20.45 -16.27 0.79
N SER A 202 -20.28 -15.71 1.99
CA SER A 202 -21.20 -14.76 2.63
C SER A 202 -21.32 -13.39 1.95
N TYR A 203 -20.48 -13.08 0.96
CA TYR A 203 -20.53 -11.83 0.18
C TYR A 203 -21.01 -12.05 -1.26
N GLU A 204 -21.43 -13.24 -1.66
CA GLU A 204 -22.01 -13.45 -2.99
C GLU A 204 -23.52 -13.18 -2.96
N PHE A 205 -24.10 -12.78 -4.11
CA PHE A 205 -25.56 -12.64 -4.24
C PHE A 205 -26.20 -14.01 -4.01
N ASN A 206 -26.87 -14.16 -2.87
CA ASN A 206 -27.65 -15.33 -2.51
C ASN A 206 -28.86 -14.83 -1.75
N ASP A 207 -29.89 -14.42 -2.48
CA ASP A 207 -31.16 -14.04 -1.88
C ASP A 207 -32.17 -15.18 -2.07
N PRO A 208 -32.48 -15.96 -1.02
CA PRO A 208 -33.42 -17.07 -1.13
C PRO A 208 -34.83 -16.59 -1.52
N THR A 209 -35.15 -15.30 -1.33
CA THR A 209 -36.45 -14.75 -1.74
C THR A 209 -36.59 -14.65 -3.26
N LEU A 210 -35.48 -14.53 -4.01
CA LEU A 210 -35.53 -14.49 -5.47
C LEU A 210 -35.90 -15.87 -6.03
N LEU A 211 -35.22 -16.92 -5.56
CA LEU A 211 -35.53 -18.31 -5.89
C LEU A 211 -36.95 -18.69 -5.42
N GLN A 212 -37.34 -18.30 -4.21
CA GLN A 212 -38.66 -18.59 -3.68
C GLN A 212 -39.80 -17.93 -4.48
N ASN A 213 -39.62 -16.67 -4.92
CA ASN A 213 -40.62 -16.01 -5.77
C ASN A 213 -40.71 -16.66 -7.16
N PHE A 214 -39.60 -17.21 -7.64
CA PHE A 214 -39.57 -17.94 -8.90
C PHE A 214 -40.27 -19.31 -8.78
N GLU A 215 -39.99 -20.07 -7.73
CA GLU A 215 -40.56 -21.41 -7.49
C GLU A 215 -42.05 -21.38 -7.11
N ASN A 216 -42.50 -20.35 -6.38
CA ASN A 216 -43.89 -20.24 -5.91
C ASN A 216 -44.87 -19.66 -6.95
N ASP A 217 -44.48 -19.55 -8.23
CA ASP A 217 -45.28 -18.92 -9.29
C ASP A 217 -45.82 -17.53 -8.89
N HIS A 218 -44.97 -16.70 -8.29
CA HIS A 218 -45.33 -15.32 -7.97
C HIS A 218 -45.64 -14.56 -9.27
N PRO A 219 -46.54 -13.55 -9.29
CA PRO A 219 -46.84 -12.74 -10.48
C PRO A 219 -45.63 -12.04 -11.10
N THR A 220 -44.47 -12.04 -10.43
CA THR A 220 -43.21 -11.49 -10.95
C THR A 220 -42.29 -12.53 -11.60
N LYS A 221 -42.67 -13.81 -11.66
CA LYS A 221 -41.84 -14.90 -12.18
C LYS A 221 -41.37 -14.63 -13.61
N ASP A 222 -42.29 -14.29 -14.51
CA ASP A 222 -41.97 -14.01 -15.92
C ASP A 222 -40.91 -12.91 -16.05
N TYR A 223 -40.99 -11.86 -15.21
CA TYR A 223 -40.01 -10.78 -15.18
C TYR A 223 -38.66 -11.22 -14.61
N ILE A 224 -38.63 -12.15 -13.66
CA ILE A 224 -37.39 -12.71 -13.10
C ILE A 224 -36.70 -13.58 -14.15
N GLU A 225 -37.46 -14.41 -14.86
CA GLU A 225 -36.96 -15.25 -15.95
C GLU A 225 -36.38 -14.41 -17.09
N GLU A 226 -37.10 -13.38 -17.52
CA GLU A 226 -36.67 -12.47 -18.59
C GLU A 226 -35.42 -11.69 -18.16
N PHE A 227 -35.36 -11.22 -16.91
CA PHE A 227 -34.21 -10.49 -16.38
C PHE A 227 -32.95 -11.36 -16.31
N LEU A 228 -33.04 -12.57 -15.76
CA LEU A 228 -31.89 -13.48 -15.65
C LEU A 228 -31.43 -13.99 -17.02
N THR A 229 -32.39 -14.30 -17.91
CA THR A 229 -32.10 -14.65 -19.31
C THR A 229 -31.37 -13.51 -20.03
N LEU A 230 -31.81 -12.26 -19.81
CA LEU A 230 -31.15 -11.09 -20.38
C LEU A 230 -29.72 -10.92 -19.85
N LEU A 231 -29.47 -11.16 -18.56
CA LEU A 231 -28.13 -11.14 -17.98
C LEU A 231 -27.19 -12.20 -18.59
N CYS A 232 -27.72 -13.35 -19.00
CA CYS A 232 -26.97 -14.43 -19.65
C CYS A 232 -26.90 -14.32 -21.18
N ALA A 233 -27.69 -13.45 -21.81
CA ALA A 233 -27.67 -13.23 -23.26
C ALA A 233 -26.93 -11.94 -23.65
N CYS A 234 -27.08 -10.88 -22.87
CA CYS A 234 -26.61 -9.53 -23.18
C CYS A 234 -25.22 -9.24 -22.56
N HIS A 235 -24.19 -9.97 -23.00
CA HIS A 235 -22.79 -9.71 -22.64
C HIS A 235 -21.85 -10.12 -23.77
N THR A 236 -20.54 -9.94 -23.58
CA THR A 236 -19.49 -10.45 -24.49
C THR A 236 -18.61 -11.53 -23.85
N ALA A 237 -18.92 -11.95 -22.62
CA ALA A 237 -18.17 -13.00 -21.92
C ALA A 237 -18.12 -14.33 -22.71
N VAL A 238 -16.97 -15.00 -22.57
CA VAL A 238 -16.68 -16.33 -23.09
C VAL A 238 -16.58 -17.30 -21.91
N PRO A 239 -17.30 -18.43 -21.95
CA PRO A 239 -17.21 -19.45 -20.92
C PRO A 239 -15.98 -20.33 -21.19
N GLU A 240 -15.19 -20.57 -20.15
CA GLU A 240 -14.05 -21.48 -20.16
C GLU A 240 -14.24 -22.52 -19.05
N GLY A 241 -14.38 -23.78 -19.44
CA GLY A 241 -14.54 -24.92 -18.54
C GLY A 241 -15.43 -26.00 -19.14
N ASP A 242 -15.24 -27.24 -18.68
CA ASP A 242 -16.12 -28.36 -18.99
C ASP A 242 -16.90 -28.77 -17.73
N GLY A 243 -18.23 -28.74 -17.78
CA GLY A 243 -19.11 -29.26 -16.72
C GLY A 243 -19.53 -28.23 -15.67
N ASN A 244 -19.39 -28.59 -14.38
CA ASN A 244 -20.07 -27.93 -13.26
C ASN A 244 -19.36 -26.67 -12.70
N ASP A 245 -18.15 -26.35 -13.17
CA ASP A 245 -17.36 -25.19 -12.72
C ASP A 245 -16.91 -24.37 -13.94
N ILE A 246 -17.81 -23.51 -14.42
CA ILE A 246 -17.58 -22.67 -15.59
C ILE A 246 -16.98 -21.34 -15.13
N SER A 247 -15.79 -21.02 -15.65
CA SER A 247 -15.18 -19.71 -15.46
C SER A 247 -15.56 -18.78 -16.61
N TYR A 248 -15.92 -17.54 -16.31
CA TYR A 248 -16.33 -16.58 -17.33
C TYR A 248 -15.21 -15.58 -17.58
N GLN A 249 -14.61 -15.63 -18.77
CA GLN A 249 -13.67 -14.61 -19.23
C GLN A 249 -14.44 -13.49 -19.94
N ALA A 250 -14.27 -12.26 -19.49
CA ALA A 250 -14.91 -11.11 -20.10
C ALA A 250 -13.93 -9.94 -20.23
N SER A 251 -14.22 -9.04 -21.18
CA SER A 251 -13.43 -7.82 -21.39
C SER A 251 -13.56 -6.83 -20.22
N SER A 252 -14.66 -6.92 -19.47
CA SER A 252 -14.90 -6.19 -18.22
C SER A 252 -15.18 -7.17 -17.08
N PRO A 253 -14.60 -6.98 -15.88
CA PRO A 253 -14.90 -7.81 -14.72
C PRO A 253 -16.37 -7.68 -14.26
N ASP A 254 -17.06 -6.61 -14.62
CA ASP A 254 -18.47 -6.41 -14.29
C ASP A 254 -19.37 -7.41 -15.05
N GLU A 255 -19.11 -7.64 -16.34
CA GLU A 255 -19.83 -8.63 -17.15
C GLU A 255 -19.66 -10.04 -16.56
N ALA A 256 -18.43 -10.41 -16.22
CA ALA A 256 -18.15 -11.69 -15.60
C ALA A 256 -18.89 -11.87 -14.26
N ALA A 257 -18.98 -10.81 -13.45
CA ALA A 257 -19.71 -10.85 -12.18
C ALA A 257 -21.22 -11.00 -12.36
N LEU A 258 -21.81 -10.37 -13.38
CA LEU A 258 -23.24 -10.50 -13.71
C LEU A 258 -23.60 -11.92 -14.13
N VAL A 259 -22.85 -12.49 -15.08
CA VAL A 259 -23.09 -13.86 -15.56
C VAL A 259 -22.86 -14.88 -14.45
N LYS A 260 -21.82 -14.70 -13.63
CA LYS A 260 -21.58 -15.53 -12.45
C LYS A 260 -22.72 -15.44 -11.43
N GLY A 261 -23.32 -14.26 -11.24
CA GLY A 261 -24.48 -14.06 -10.37
C GLY A 261 -25.72 -14.80 -10.86
N ALA A 262 -25.97 -14.79 -12.17
CA ALA A 262 -27.09 -15.50 -12.80
C ALA A 262 -26.92 -17.03 -12.74
N SER A 263 -25.70 -17.53 -12.98
CA SER A 263 -25.35 -18.95 -12.89
C SER A 263 -25.71 -19.56 -11.52
N LYS A 264 -25.50 -18.80 -10.43
CA LYS A 264 -25.87 -19.24 -9.07
C LYS A 264 -27.38 -19.40 -8.84
N HIS A 265 -28.22 -18.78 -9.67
CA HIS A 265 -29.68 -18.82 -9.54
C HIS A 265 -30.34 -19.75 -10.58
N GLY A 266 -29.57 -20.68 -11.16
CA GLY A 266 -30.10 -21.69 -12.09
C GLY A 266 -30.15 -21.24 -13.56
N PHE A 267 -29.51 -20.12 -13.90
CA PHE A 267 -29.39 -19.62 -15.27
C PHE A 267 -27.93 -19.63 -15.69
N VAL A 268 -27.48 -20.73 -16.29
CA VAL A 268 -26.08 -20.96 -16.62
C VAL A 268 -25.82 -20.64 -18.10
N PHE A 269 -24.92 -19.71 -18.37
CA PHE A 269 -24.42 -19.48 -19.72
C PHE A 269 -23.36 -20.55 -20.06
N THR A 270 -23.59 -21.33 -21.12
CA THR A 270 -22.78 -22.53 -21.45
C THR A 270 -21.87 -22.31 -22.65
N THR A 271 -22.43 -21.91 -23.79
CA THR A 271 -21.70 -21.80 -25.06
C THR A 271 -22.02 -20.51 -25.78
N ARG A 272 -21.00 -19.90 -26.39
CA ARG A 272 -21.16 -18.77 -27.30
C ARG A 272 -20.51 -19.06 -28.65
N THR A 273 -21.29 -18.90 -29.69
CA THR A 273 -20.81 -18.82 -31.07
C THR A 273 -20.92 -17.38 -31.57
N PRO A 274 -20.32 -17.02 -32.73
CA PRO A 274 -20.49 -15.69 -33.31
C PRO A 274 -21.95 -15.34 -33.67
N TYR A 275 -22.82 -16.34 -33.81
CA TYR A 275 -24.19 -16.17 -34.28
C TYR A 275 -25.24 -16.68 -33.27
N SER A 276 -24.83 -17.30 -32.17
CA SER A 276 -25.75 -17.82 -31.17
C SER A 276 -25.18 -17.80 -29.76
N VAL A 277 -26.07 -17.63 -28.78
CA VAL A 277 -25.78 -17.81 -27.35
C VAL A 277 -26.64 -18.95 -26.84
N THR A 278 -26.03 -19.89 -26.14
CA THR A 278 -26.72 -21.00 -25.50
C THR A 278 -26.67 -20.82 -23.98
N ILE A 279 -27.85 -20.91 -23.36
CA ILE A 279 -28.01 -20.85 -21.92
C ILE A 279 -28.81 -22.07 -21.44
N GLU A 280 -28.53 -22.51 -20.24
CA GLU A 280 -29.31 -23.52 -19.52
C GLU A 280 -30.09 -22.79 -18.42
N ALA A 281 -31.40 -22.69 -18.59
CA ALA A 281 -32.29 -22.08 -17.60
C ALA A 281 -33.14 -23.17 -16.96
N MET A 282 -33.00 -23.36 -15.65
CA MET A 282 -33.76 -24.35 -14.86
C MET A 282 -33.69 -25.79 -15.41
N GLY A 283 -32.58 -26.15 -16.05
CA GLY A 283 -32.33 -27.47 -16.65
C GLY A 283 -32.85 -27.64 -18.09
N GLU A 284 -33.44 -26.59 -18.67
CA GLU A 284 -33.77 -26.55 -20.10
C GLU A 284 -32.75 -25.71 -20.88
N GLU A 285 -32.32 -26.22 -22.03
CA GLU A 285 -31.34 -25.56 -22.89
C GLU A 285 -32.03 -24.65 -23.91
N PHE A 286 -31.77 -23.35 -23.83
CA PHE A 286 -32.26 -22.34 -24.75
C PHE A 286 -31.12 -21.82 -25.62
N THR A 287 -31.33 -21.80 -26.94
CA THR A 287 -30.38 -21.22 -27.89
C THR A 287 -30.98 -19.98 -28.54
N PHE A 288 -30.33 -18.84 -28.38
CA PHE A 288 -30.70 -17.55 -28.95
C PHE A 288 -29.84 -17.23 -30.16
N GLU A 289 -30.45 -16.72 -31.23
CA GLU A 289 -29.72 -16.22 -32.40
C GLU A 289 -29.27 -14.77 -32.16
N ILE A 290 -27.98 -14.50 -32.34
CA ILE A 290 -27.40 -13.16 -32.24
C ILE A 290 -27.56 -12.46 -33.58
N LEU A 291 -28.47 -11.50 -33.65
CA LEU A 291 -28.67 -10.69 -34.86
C LEU A 291 -27.57 -9.61 -35.01
N ASN A 292 -27.22 -8.95 -33.92
CA ASN A 292 -26.20 -7.90 -33.90
C ASN A 292 -25.67 -7.68 -32.47
N ILE A 293 -24.41 -7.24 -32.36
CA ILE A 293 -23.79 -6.86 -31.08
C ILE A 293 -23.38 -5.40 -31.18
N LEU A 294 -23.93 -4.56 -30.30
CA LEU A 294 -23.51 -3.19 -30.14
C LEU A 294 -22.48 -3.12 -29.01
N GLU A 295 -21.21 -2.99 -29.38
CA GLU A 295 -20.12 -2.99 -28.41
C GLU A 295 -20.19 -1.79 -27.46
N PHE A 296 -19.82 -2.01 -26.21
CA PHE A 296 -19.69 -0.94 -25.23
C PHE A 296 -18.55 -0.01 -25.63
N SER A 297 -18.90 1.21 -26.06
CA SER A 297 -17.92 2.25 -26.34
C SER A 297 -17.91 3.27 -25.20
N ARG A 298 -16.70 3.61 -24.73
CA ARG A 298 -16.48 4.83 -23.96
C ARG A 298 -16.57 6.01 -24.93
N ILE A 299 -17.78 6.38 -25.33
CA ILE A 299 -17.96 7.62 -26.06
C ILE A 299 -17.50 8.74 -25.11
N GLN A 300 -16.50 9.47 -25.60
CA GLN A 300 -15.79 10.59 -24.98
C GLN A 300 -16.69 11.80 -24.75
#